data_AF-A0A938BQ80-F1
#
_entry.id   AF-A0A938BQ80-F1
#
_cell.length_a   1.000
_cell.length_b   1.000
_cell.length_c   1.000
_cell.angle_alpha   90.00
_cell.angle_beta   90.00
_cell.angle_gamma   90.00
#
_symmetry.space_group_name_H-M   'P 1'
#
loop_
_entity.id
_entity.type
_entity.pdbx_description
1 polymer ?
#
loop_
_entity_poly.entity_id
_entity_poly.type
_entity_poly.pdbx_seq_one_letter_code
_entity_poly.pdbx_strand_id
1 'polypeptide(L)'
;MFSRRPVLMLVAAGAAALGLARGQETLPLDATIASAPPGQAHGHAFARLVDLDPAIRYLGGALITEDVCIRGHGATIDLGGDFIQVLAGGGPTRLDIDHCLILYGEHPGLGSYGGGLAYGAGTKGWVENNTFYGNVPSALYLDVVVLDETRVVNNLFFGNAGWGFVRNENQQNLHVRYNDSFRNAAGQFGVHCACPFTEPEPIYPGGLDGELHFSNFSADPMIVAEPAPPKVAGDFHLREGSPCIGAGEGGLDVGALPYESPPAALPCGWGALKGLFR
;
A
#
# COMPACT_ATOMS: atom_id res chain seq x y z
N MET A 1 71.72 -4.59 -41.69
CA MET A 1 70.57 -5.39 -42.19
C MET A 1 69.39 -5.11 -41.29
N PHE A 2 68.34 -4.48 -41.84
CA PHE A 2 67.18 -3.95 -41.10
C PHE A 2 66.32 -5.08 -40.52
N SER A 3 66.14 -5.10 -39.19
CA SER A 3 65.17 -5.95 -38.49
C SER A 3 63.95 -5.10 -38.13
N ARG A 4 62.86 -5.27 -38.86
CA ARG A 4 61.54 -4.70 -38.54
C ARG A 4 60.87 -5.56 -37.46
N ARG A 5 60.52 -4.96 -36.32
CA ARG A 5 59.49 -5.49 -35.41
C ARG A 5 58.31 -4.52 -35.41
N PRO A 6 57.06 -4.98 -35.64
CA PRO A 6 55.90 -4.12 -35.50
C PRO A 6 55.57 -3.92 -34.02
N VAL A 7 55.32 -2.67 -33.63
CA VAL A 7 54.75 -2.31 -32.33
C VAL A 7 53.26 -2.61 -32.40
N LEU A 8 52.81 -3.59 -31.63
CA LEU A 8 51.39 -3.90 -31.44
C LEU A 8 50.80 -2.83 -30.50
N MET A 9 50.07 -1.86 -31.04
CA MET A 9 49.24 -0.95 -30.24
C MET A 9 48.03 -1.73 -29.72
N LEU A 10 48.03 -2.03 -28.42
CA LEU A 10 46.87 -2.54 -27.71
C LEU A 10 45.93 -1.34 -27.45
N VAL A 11 44.90 -1.16 -28.28
CA VAL A 11 43.80 -0.25 -27.96
C VAL A 11 42.85 -1.01 -27.03
N ALA A 12 42.93 -0.70 -25.73
CA ALA A 12 41.92 -1.14 -24.78
C ALA A 12 40.61 -0.41 -25.11
N ALA A 13 39.70 -1.10 -25.80
CA ALA A 13 38.32 -0.66 -25.91
C ALA A 13 37.67 -0.83 -24.53
N GLY A 14 37.65 0.25 -23.76
CA GLY A 14 36.85 0.35 -22.56
C GLY A 14 35.37 0.26 -22.96
N ALA A 15 34.77 -0.90 -22.77
CA ALA A 15 33.33 -1.05 -22.77
C ALA A 15 32.80 -0.38 -21.50
N ALA A 16 32.49 0.91 -21.59
CA ALA A 16 31.66 1.56 -20.60
C ALA A 16 30.26 0.94 -20.70
N ALA A 17 29.93 0.05 -19.75
CA ALA A 17 28.56 -0.37 -19.53
C ALA A 17 27.78 0.87 -19.07
N LEU A 18 27.10 1.53 -20.01
CA LEU A 18 26.07 2.50 -19.72
C LEU A 18 24.91 1.73 -19.06
N GLY A 19 24.91 1.68 -17.73
CA GLY A 19 23.73 1.30 -16.97
C GLY A 19 22.66 2.35 -17.19
N LEU A 20 21.81 2.15 -18.19
CA LEU A 20 20.55 2.87 -18.32
C LEU A 20 19.72 2.51 -17.08
N ALA A 21 19.61 3.44 -16.14
CA ALA A 21 18.54 3.41 -15.16
C ALA A 21 17.23 3.39 -15.96
N ARG A 22 16.61 2.20 -16.08
CA ARG A 22 15.26 2.10 -16.62
C ARG A 22 14.39 2.96 -15.71
N GLY A 23 13.82 4.04 -16.24
CA GLY A 23 12.79 4.76 -15.52
C GLY A 23 11.70 3.78 -15.13
N GLN A 24 11.29 3.80 -13.87
CA GLN A 24 10.15 3.01 -13.42
C GLN A 24 8.94 3.41 -14.26
N GLU A 25 8.25 2.42 -14.83
CA GLU A 25 7.04 2.66 -15.60
C GLU A 25 5.95 3.20 -14.67
N THR A 26 5.22 4.20 -15.15
CA THR A 26 4.15 4.84 -14.39
C THR A 26 2.84 4.82 -15.18
N LEU A 27 1.73 4.52 -14.51
CA LEU A 27 0.38 4.57 -15.09
C LEU A 27 -0.58 5.35 -14.20
N PRO A 28 -1.58 6.06 -14.76
CA PRO A 28 -2.63 6.67 -13.95
C PRO A 28 -3.56 5.60 -13.35
N LEU A 29 -3.85 5.70 -12.04
CA LEU A 29 -4.65 4.73 -11.31
C LEU A 29 -6.09 4.67 -11.82
N ASP A 30 -6.74 5.82 -11.96
CA ASP A 30 -8.13 5.95 -12.42
C ASP A 30 -8.37 5.31 -13.79
N ALA A 31 -7.48 5.54 -14.76
CA ALA A 31 -7.57 4.93 -16.08
C ALA A 31 -7.31 3.42 -16.03
N THR A 32 -6.42 2.97 -15.15
CA THR A 32 -6.16 1.54 -14.92
C THR A 32 -7.44 0.86 -14.44
N ILE A 33 -8.11 1.43 -13.43
CA ILE A 33 -9.39 0.93 -12.91
C ILE A 33 -10.48 0.95 -13.99
N ALA A 34 -10.63 2.07 -14.72
CA ALA A 34 -11.67 2.22 -15.72
C ALA A 34 -11.54 1.22 -16.90
N SER A 35 -10.31 0.81 -17.21
CA SER A 35 -10.04 -0.16 -18.29
C SER A 35 -10.16 -1.62 -17.86
N ALA A 36 -10.27 -1.89 -16.55
CA ALA A 36 -10.26 -3.24 -16.02
C ALA A 36 -11.55 -4.01 -16.39
N PRO A 37 -11.44 -5.32 -16.68
CA PRO A 37 -12.60 -6.16 -16.94
C PRO A 37 -13.36 -6.45 -15.63
N PRO A 38 -14.64 -6.86 -15.71
CA PRO A 38 -15.34 -7.42 -14.56
C PRO A 38 -14.72 -8.76 -14.14
N GLY A 39 -14.93 -9.15 -12.89
CA GLY A 39 -14.36 -10.37 -12.35
C GLY A 39 -14.99 -10.83 -11.04
N GLN A 40 -14.40 -11.86 -10.43
CA GLN A 40 -14.79 -12.37 -9.12
C GLN A 40 -13.58 -12.49 -8.21
N ALA A 41 -13.73 -12.06 -6.97
CA ALA A 41 -12.74 -12.20 -5.91
C ALA A 41 -13.46 -12.35 -4.56
N HIS A 42 -12.86 -13.09 -3.62
CA HIS A 42 -13.41 -13.22 -2.26
C HIS A 42 -14.88 -13.68 -2.17
N GLY A 43 -15.39 -14.40 -3.17
CA GLY A 43 -16.80 -14.81 -3.23
C GLY A 43 -17.77 -13.73 -3.70
N HIS A 44 -17.27 -12.58 -4.15
CA HIS A 44 -18.04 -11.45 -4.66
C HIS A 44 -17.78 -11.24 -6.16
N ALA A 45 -18.78 -10.70 -6.86
CA ALA A 45 -18.63 -10.25 -8.24
C ALA A 45 -18.37 -8.75 -8.26
N PHE A 46 -17.45 -8.31 -9.12
CA PHE A 46 -17.06 -6.91 -9.24
C PHE A 46 -17.26 -6.43 -10.67
N ALA A 47 -17.67 -5.16 -10.82
CA ALA A 47 -17.70 -4.48 -12.10
C ALA A 47 -16.29 -4.30 -12.66
N ARG A 48 -15.29 -4.14 -11.78
CA ARG A 48 -13.86 -4.12 -12.11
C ARG A 48 -13.07 -5.04 -11.19
N LEU A 49 -12.27 -5.93 -11.78
CA LEU A 49 -11.21 -6.65 -11.08
C LEU A 49 -9.87 -6.15 -11.63
N VAL A 50 -9.14 -5.42 -10.81
CA VAL A 50 -7.89 -4.74 -11.17
C VAL A 50 -6.72 -5.53 -10.60
N ASP A 51 -5.87 -6.06 -11.48
CA ASP A 51 -4.57 -6.62 -11.10
C ASP A 51 -3.49 -5.59 -11.39
N LEU A 52 -2.87 -5.08 -10.34
CA LEU A 52 -1.76 -4.15 -10.46
C LEU A 52 -0.45 -4.93 -10.64
N ASP A 53 0.43 -4.41 -11.50
CA ASP A 53 1.78 -4.93 -11.68
C ASP A 53 2.71 -4.28 -10.64
N PRO A 54 3.39 -5.04 -9.76
CA PRO A 54 4.28 -4.48 -8.75
C PRO A 54 5.50 -3.75 -9.32
N ALA A 55 5.84 -3.95 -10.60
CA ALA A 55 6.89 -3.20 -11.28
C ALA A 55 6.45 -1.80 -11.72
N ILE A 56 5.14 -1.53 -11.78
CA ILE A 56 4.55 -0.26 -12.19
C ILE A 56 4.23 0.58 -10.96
N ARG A 57 4.49 1.89 -11.07
CA ARG A 57 4.02 2.88 -10.09
C ARG A 57 2.73 3.52 -10.61
N TYR A 58 1.65 3.34 -9.88
CA TYR A 58 0.36 3.93 -10.21
C TYR A 58 0.28 5.32 -9.59
N LEU A 59 -0.12 6.32 -10.38
CA LEU A 59 -0.15 7.73 -9.99
C LEU A 59 -1.58 8.26 -9.86
N GLY A 60 -1.78 9.14 -8.88
CA GLY A 60 -3.03 9.86 -8.67
C GLY A 60 -4.10 9.06 -7.91
N GLY A 61 -5.19 9.74 -7.58
CA GLY A 61 -6.33 9.17 -6.87
C GLY A 61 -7.33 8.48 -7.80
N ALA A 62 -8.44 8.04 -7.22
CA ALA A 62 -9.55 7.46 -7.97
C ALA A 62 -10.88 7.66 -7.24
N LEU A 63 -11.92 7.97 -8.00
CA LEU A 63 -13.29 7.97 -7.51
C LEU A 63 -13.96 6.64 -7.87
N ILE A 64 -14.37 5.88 -6.86
CA ILE A 64 -15.01 4.57 -6.97
C ILE A 64 -16.51 4.72 -6.73
N THR A 65 -17.31 4.48 -7.77
CA THR A 65 -18.78 4.56 -7.74
C THR A 65 -19.47 3.25 -8.14
N GLU A 66 -18.70 2.22 -8.45
CA GLU A 66 -19.17 0.86 -8.79
C GLU A 66 -18.33 -0.17 -8.02
N ASP A 67 -18.73 -1.43 -8.02
CA ASP A 67 -18.01 -2.47 -7.27
C ASP A 67 -16.64 -2.75 -7.91
N VAL A 68 -15.57 -2.49 -7.17
CA VAL A 68 -14.19 -2.64 -7.61
C VAL A 68 -13.42 -3.55 -6.64
N CYS A 69 -12.57 -4.42 -7.18
CA CYS A 69 -11.55 -5.13 -6.42
C CYS A 69 -10.17 -4.78 -7.00
N ILE A 70 -9.25 -4.34 -6.15
CA ILE A 70 -7.86 -4.02 -6.48
C ILE A 70 -6.95 -5.04 -5.78
N ARG A 71 -6.24 -5.83 -6.59
CA ARG A 71 -5.19 -6.75 -6.14
C ARG A 71 -3.84 -6.13 -6.44
N GLY A 72 -3.18 -5.68 -5.39
CA GLY A 72 -1.95 -4.90 -5.49
C GLY A 72 -0.72 -5.72 -5.77
N HIS A 73 -0.60 -6.95 -5.23
CA HIS A 73 0.60 -7.79 -5.35
C HIS A 73 1.90 -7.07 -4.93
N GLY A 74 1.81 -6.09 -4.02
CA GLY A 74 2.92 -5.21 -3.61
C GLY A 74 3.09 -3.95 -4.44
N ALA A 75 2.17 -3.65 -5.38
CA ALA A 75 2.26 -2.47 -6.23
C ALA A 75 2.17 -1.16 -5.46
N THR A 76 2.85 -0.15 -6.01
CA THR A 76 2.86 1.20 -5.45
C THR A 76 1.78 2.05 -6.08
N ILE A 77 0.89 2.58 -5.23
CA ILE A 77 -0.06 3.64 -5.53
C ILE A 77 0.47 4.92 -4.87
N ASP A 78 1.01 5.81 -5.67
CA ASP A 78 1.45 7.14 -5.26
C ASP A 78 0.38 8.18 -5.61
N LEU A 79 -0.33 8.63 -4.59
CA LEU A 79 -1.47 9.51 -4.75
C LEU A 79 -1.05 10.94 -5.07
N GLY A 80 0.19 11.34 -4.76
CA GLY A 80 0.75 12.63 -5.15
C GLY A 80 -0.08 13.84 -4.68
N GLY A 81 -0.74 13.75 -3.53
CA GLY A 81 -1.64 14.77 -3.00
C GLY A 81 -3.11 14.61 -3.42
N ASP A 82 -3.47 13.51 -4.09
CA ASP A 82 -4.85 13.09 -4.34
C ASP A 82 -5.26 11.99 -3.33
N PHE A 83 -6.40 11.33 -3.51
CA PHE A 83 -6.83 10.23 -2.64
C PHE A 83 -7.78 9.26 -3.35
N ILE A 84 -7.96 8.07 -2.78
CA ILE A 84 -8.99 7.13 -3.26
C ILE A 84 -10.27 7.39 -2.48
N GLN A 85 -11.33 7.74 -3.19
CA GLN A 85 -12.65 7.99 -2.61
C GLN A 85 -13.64 6.93 -3.07
N VAL A 86 -14.31 6.27 -2.13
CA VAL A 86 -15.42 5.36 -2.40
C VAL A 86 -16.71 6.09 -2.05
N LEU A 87 -17.60 6.25 -3.04
CA LEU A 87 -18.92 6.86 -2.84
C LEU A 87 -19.99 5.88 -3.26
N ALA A 88 -21.10 5.85 -2.51
CA ALA A 88 -22.30 5.14 -2.96
C ALA A 88 -22.78 5.74 -4.29
N GLY A 89 -22.92 4.90 -5.32
CA GLY A 89 -23.51 5.27 -6.60
C GLY A 89 -25.05 5.22 -6.54
N GLY A 90 -25.66 4.45 -7.45
CA GLY A 90 -27.10 4.17 -7.42
C GLY A 90 -27.54 3.14 -6.36
N GLY A 91 -26.58 2.62 -5.59
CA GLY A 91 -26.75 1.62 -4.53
C GLY A 91 -25.45 1.50 -3.72
N PRO A 92 -25.36 0.51 -2.82
CA PRO A 92 -24.13 0.24 -2.10
C PRO A 92 -22.96 0.01 -3.05
N THR A 93 -21.85 0.68 -2.80
CA THR A 93 -20.62 0.53 -3.59
C THR A 93 -19.57 -0.19 -2.76
N ARG A 94 -19.01 -1.26 -3.33
CA ARG A 94 -17.96 -2.06 -2.70
C ARG A 94 -16.58 -1.73 -3.28
N LEU A 95 -15.60 -1.49 -2.41
CA LEU A 95 -14.18 -1.56 -2.78
C LEU A 95 -13.46 -2.58 -1.91
N ASP A 96 -12.89 -3.60 -2.54
CA ASP A 96 -11.90 -4.45 -1.90
C ASP A 96 -10.51 -4.06 -2.41
N ILE A 97 -9.55 -3.84 -1.51
CA ILE A 97 -8.19 -3.44 -1.84
C ILE A 97 -7.21 -4.23 -0.97
N ASP A 98 -6.25 -4.85 -1.64
CA ASP A 98 -5.38 -5.86 -1.04
C ASP A 98 -3.93 -5.71 -1.52
N HIS A 99 -2.95 -5.90 -0.63
CA HIS A 99 -1.51 -5.88 -0.94
C HIS A 99 -1.03 -4.64 -1.73
N CYS A 100 -1.48 -3.44 -1.39
CA CYS A 100 -1.03 -2.18 -2.00
C CYS A 100 -0.14 -1.35 -1.06
N LEU A 101 0.89 -0.69 -1.61
CA LEU A 101 1.59 0.43 -0.96
C LEU A 101 0.85 1.73 -1.33
N ILE A 102 0.19 2.40 -0.38
CA ILE A 102 -0.64 3.58 -0.60
C ILE A 102 0.03 4.80 0.03
N LEU A 103 0.53 5.69 -0.83
CA LEU A 103 1.52 6.69 -0.44
C LEU A 103 1.05 8.13 -0.75
N TYR A 104 1.38 9.04 0.16
CA TYR A 104 1.30 10.50 -0.04
C TYR A 104 -0.06 11.02 -0.51
N GLY A 105 -1.13 10.45 0.02
CA GLY A 105 -2.47 10.94 -0.23
C GLY A 105 -2.80 12.19 0.59
N GLU A 106 -3.56 13.11 -0.01
CA GLU A 106 -4.03 14.33 0.61
C GLU A 106 -5.51 14.59 0.29
N HIS A 107 -6.31 14.89 1.32
CA HIS A 107 -7.69 15.33 1.13
C HIS A 107 -7.78 16.86 1.13
N PRO A 108 -8.17 17.52 0.03
CA PRO A 108 -8.15 18.98 -0.08
C PRO A 108 -9.30 19.71 0.65
N GLY A 109 -10.17 19.00 1.38
CA GLY A 109 -11.40 19.54 1.98
C GLY A 109 -11.43 19.49 3.51
N LEU A 110 -11.98 20.54 4.13
CA LEU A 110 -12.31 20.61 5.56
C LEU A 110 -13.43 19.61 5.90
N GLY A 111 -13.18 18.68 6.81
CA GLY A 111 -14.21 17.81 7.40
C GLY A 111 -14.25 16.36 6.90
N SER A 112 -13.42 15.99 5.93
CA SER A 112 -13.15 14.58 5.59
C SER A 112 -11.78 14.20 6.11
N TYR A 113 -11.70 13.10 6.85
CA TYR A 113 -10.45 12.66 7.44
C TYR A 113 -9.66 11.71 6.53
N GLY A 114 -10.14 11.34 5.34
CA GLY A 114 -9.48 10.32 4.51
C GLY A 114 -8.48 10.89 3.51
N GLY A 115 -7.19 10.73 3.80
CA GLY A 115 -6.08 11.17 2.95
C GLY A 115 -5.57 10.10 1.98
N GLY A 116 -5.42 8.85 2.43
CA GLY A 116 -5.02 7.75 1.53
C GLY A 116 -6.24 7.12 0.85
N LEU A 117 -7.15 6.61 1.68
CA LEU A 117 -8.38 5.93 1.27
C LEU A 117 -9.54 6.38 2.16
N ALA A 118 -10.68 6.72 1.53
CA ALA A 118 -11.88 7.19 2.21
C ALA A 118 -13.11 6.41 1.73
N TYR A 119 -13.81 5.76 2.67
CA TYR A 119 -15.13 5.16 2.42
C TYR A 119 -16.21 6.14 2.87
N GLY A 120 -17.01 6.62 1.92
CA GLY A 120 -18.18 7.46 2.17
C GLY A 120 -19.39 6.68 2.69
N ALA A 121 -20.44 7.40 3.05
CA ALA A 121 -21.71 6.78 3.47
C ALA A 121 -22.31 5.86 2.39
N GLY A 122 -22.87 4.73 2.82
CA GLY A 122 -23.49 3.71 1.97
C GLY A 122 -22.49 2.80 1.25
N THR A 123 -21.21 2.81 1.61
CA THR A 123 -20.18 1.98 0.96
C THR A 123 -19.81 0.77 1.82
N LYS A 124 -18.99 -0.15 1.31
CA LYS A 124 -18.41 -1.26 2.08
C LYS A 124 -17.17 -1.83 1.41
N GLY A 125 -16.48 -2.73 2.11
CA GLY A 125 -15.49 -3.60 1.49
C GLY A 125 -14.30 -3.91 2.38
N TRP A 126 -13.31 -4.54 1.79
CA TRP A 126 -12.17 -5.09 2.52
C TRP A 126 -10.91 -4.28 2.25
N VAL A 127 -10.28 -3.80 3.32
CA VAL A 127 -8.95 -3.18 3.27
C VAL A 127 -8.01 -4.13 3.99
N GLU A 128 -7.30 -4.95 3.22
CA GLU A 128 -6.50 -6.05 3.77
C GLU A 128 -5.05 -5.97 3.32
N ASN A 129 -4.11 -6.27 4.22
CA ASN A 129 -2.71 -6.42 3.85
C ASN A 129 -2.15 -5.20 3.08
N ASN A 130 -2.54 -3.98 3.41
CA ASN A 130 -2.01 -2.78 2.75
C ASN A 130 -0.98 -2.08 3.64
N THR A 131 -0.10 -1.29 3.04
CA THR A 131 0.80 -0.40 3.77
C THR A 131 0.52 1.04 3.39
N PHE A 132 0.19 1.87 4.38
CA PHE A 132 -0.10 3.28 4.21
C PHE A 132 0.99 4.15 4.81
N TYR A 133 1.53 5.08 4.01
CA TYR A 133 2.61 5.96 4.44
C TYR A 133 2.48 7.39 3.90
N GLY A 134 2.79 8.37 4.76
CA GLY A 134 2.87 9.78 4.37
C GLY A 134 1.53 10.40 3.98
N ASN A 135 0.39 9.79 4.34
CA ASN A 135 -0.95 10.31 4.03
C ASN A 135 -1.40 11.38 5.03
N VAL A 136 -2.29 12.28 4.60
CA VAL A 136 -2.88 13.37 5.40
C VAL A 136 -4.33 13.64 4.95
N PRO A 137 -5.30 13.85 5.86
CA PRO A 137 -5.18 13.91 7.32
C PRO A 137 -5.31 12.54 8.02
N SER A 138 -5.64 11.46 7.31
CA SER A 138 -5.44 10.09 7.80
C SER A 138 -5.13 9.13 6.65
N ALA A 139 -4.52 7.99 6.94
CA ALA A 139 -4.29 6.98 5.92
C ALA A 139 -5.59 6.30 5.45
N LEU A 140 -6.45 5.91 6.39
CA LEU A 140 -7.76 5.32 6.10
C LEU A 140 -8.86 5.98 6.93
N TYR A 141 -9.93 6.42 6.26
CA TYR A 141 -11.14 6.94 6.90
C TYR A 141 -12.39 6.16 6.50
N LEU A 142 -13.20 5.75 7.49
CA LEU A 142 -14.52 5.14 7.29
C LEU A 142 -15.62 6.08 7.81
N ASP A 143 -16.47 6.58 6.92
CA ASP A 143 -17.53 7.55 7.27
C ASP A 143 -18.85 6.89 7.74
N VAL A 144 -19.77 7.70 8.28
CA VAL A 144 -20.99 7.40 9.09
C VAL A 144 -21.83 6.16 8.73
N VAL A 145 -21.78 5.62 7.51
CA VAL A 145 -22.54 4.40 7.16
C VAL A 145 -21.74 3.49 6.22
N VAL A 146 -20.68 2.86 6.69
CA VAL A 146 -20.15 1.70 5.99
C VAL A 146 -21.00 0.49 6.38
N LEU A 147 -21.50 -0.25 5.40
CA LEU A 147 -22.44 -1.35 5.61
C LEU A 147 -21.72 -2.57 6.22
N ASP A 148 -22.53 -3.49 6.75
CA ASP A 148 -22.10 -4.81 7.21
C ASP A 148 -21.16 -5.47 6.17
N GLU A 149 -20.14 -6.19 6.65
CA GLU A 149 -19.03 -6.84 5.89
C GLU A 149 -17.74 -6.02 5.72
N THR A 150 -17.62 -4.85 6.34
CA THR A 150 -16.38 -4.06 6.22
C THR A 150 -15.26 -4.62 7.11
N ARG A 151 -14.09 -4.80 6.50
CA ARG A 151 -12.91 -5.41 7.13
C ARG A 151 -11.72 -4.49 6.98
N VAL A 152 -10.99 -4.29 8.07
CA VAL A 152 -9.69 -3.60 8.09
C VAL A 152 -8.73 -4.52 8.83
N VAL A 153 -7.98 -5.32 8.08
CA VAL A 153 -7.20 -6.43 8.63
C VAL A 153 -5.78 -6.46 8.07
N ASN A 154 -4.78 -6.77 8.90
CA ASN A 154 -3.39 -6.94 8.49
C ASN A 154 -2.77 -5.72 7.79
N ASN A 155 -3.27 -4.51 8.04
CA ASN A 155 -2.69 -3.31 7.44
C ASN A 155 -1.60 -2.73 8.32
N LEU A 156 -0.61 -2.12 7.67
CA LEU A 156 0.42 -1.32 8.31
C LEU A 156 0.17 0.16 8.03
N PHE A 157 -0.18 0.93 9.06
CA PHE A 157 -0.33 2.38 9.01
C PHE A 157 0.87 3.05 9.67
N PHE A 158 1.84 3.55 8.91
CA PHE A 158 3.04 4.10 9.55
C PHE A 158 3.52 5.41 8.94
N GLY A 159 4.04 6.30 9.78
CA GLY A 159 4.64 7.56 9.34
C GLY A 159 3.67 8.48 8.57
N ASN A 160 2.36 8.36 8.79
CA ASN A 160 1.39 9.27 8.19
C ASN A 160 1.45 10.63 8.91
N ALA A 161 1.31 11.71 8.13
CA ALA A 161 1.38 13.07 8.65
C ALA A 161 0.14 13.46 9.48
N GLY A 162 -0.91 12.63 9.45
CA GLY A 162 -2.06 12.72 10.35
C GLY A 162 -2.28 11.42 11.12
N TRP A 163 -3.48 10.85 11.01
CA TRP A 163 -3.85 9.61 11.70
C TRP A 163 -3.53 8.35 10.88
N GLY A 164 -3.32 7.22 11.55
CA GLY A 164 -3.24 5.93 10.87
C GLY A 164 -4.60 5.48 10.33
N PHE A 165 -5.52 5.16 11.24
CA PHE A 165 -6.90 4.78 10.90
C PHE A 165 -7.90 5.60 11.69
N VAL A 166 -8.92 6.12 11.01
CA VAL A 166 -10.03 6.83 11.64
C VAL A 166 -11.34 6.23 11.17
N ARG A 167 -12.26 6.02 12.12
CA ARG A 167 -13.65 5.64 11.81
C ARG A 167 -14.62 6.65 12.37
N ASN A 168 -15.80 6.72 11.80
CA ASN A 168 -16.92 7.39 12.42
C ASN A 168 -17.46 6.57 13.61
N GLU A 169 -17.92 7.25 14.67
CA GLU A 169 -18.47 6.59 15.88
C GLU A 169 -19.73 5.78 15.60
N ASN A 170 -20.49 6.16 14.57
CA ASN A 170 -21.73 5.48 14.20
C ASN A 170 -21.47 4.20 13.39
N GLN A 171 -20.20 3.88 13.10
CA GLN A 171 -19.84 2.61 12.49
C GLN A 171 -20.07 1.47 13.46
N GLN A 172 -20.84 0.48 13.01
CA GLN A 172 -21.09 -0.76 13.74
C GLN A 172 -20.61 -1.93 12.89
N ASN A 173 -20.38 -3.09 13.53
CA ASN A 173 -20.06 -4.34 12.86
C ASN A 173 -18.78 -4.30 12.00
N LEU A 174 -17.82 -3.44 12.36
CA LEU A 174 -16.52 -3.42 11.71
C LEU A 174 -15.64 -4.56 12.23
N HIS A 175 -14.94 -5.23 11.32
CA HIS A 175 -13.90 -6.18 11.67
C HIS A 175 -12.53 -5.51 11.57
N VAL A 176 -12.12 -4.80 12.63
CA VAL A 176 -10.82 -4.12 12.70
C VAL A 176 -9.87 -4.89 13.63
N ARG A 177 -8.89 -5.58 13.04
CA ARG A 177 -8.01 -6.49 13.80
C ARG A 177 -6.68 -6.71 13.11
N TYR A 178 -5.65 -7.04 13.89
CA TYR A 178 -4.31 -7.36 13.37
C TYR A 178 -3.66 -6.25 12.53
N ASN A 179 -4.04 -5.00 12.77
CA ASN A 179 -3.38 -3.85 12.15
C ASN A 179 -2.28 -3.34 13.08
N ASP A 180 -1.16 -2.92 12.47
CA ASP A 180 -0.14 -2.14 13.15
C ASP A 180 -0.26 -0.67 12.76
N SER A 181 -0.25 0.21 13.74
CA SER A 181 -0.30 1.65 13.50
C SER A 181 0.75 2.37 14.34
N PHE A 182 1.78 2.90 13.68
CA PHE A 182 3.01 3.36 14.33
C PHE A 182 3.54 4.68 13.78
N ARG A 183 3.97 5.58 14.68
CA ARG A 183 4.55 6.90 14.34
C ARG A 183 3.70 7.77 13.41
N ASN A 184 2.38 7.62 13.44
CA ASN A 184 1.48 8.59 12.82
C ASN A 184 1.42 9.86 13.68
N ALA A 185 1.45 11.04 13.07
CA ALA A 185 1.70 12.30 13.78
C ALA A 185 0.53 12.77 14.66
N ALA A 186 -0.71 12.53 14.24
CA ALA A 186 -1.90 12.91 15.00
C ALA A 186 -2.38 11.81 15.95
N GLY A 187 -2.26 10.55 15.53
CA GLY A 187 -2.58 9.39 16.36
C GLY A 187 -2.66 8.09 15.57
N GLN A 188 -2.67 6.96 16.27
CA GLN A 188 -2.58 5.65 15.62
C GLN A 188 -3.95 5.18 15.13
N PHE A 189 -4.95 5.25 16.01
CA PHE A 189 -6.35 4.92 15.74
C PHE A 189 -7.24 6.02 16.32
N GLY A 190 -8.31 6.41 15.63
CA GLY A 190 -9.22 7.47 16.08
C GLY A 190 -10.70 7.19 15.81
N VAL A 191 -11.58 7.68 16.69
CA VAL A 191 -13.03 7.77 16.46
C VAL A 191 -13.40 9.23 16.17
N HIS A 192 -14.14 9.47 15.10
CA HIS A 192 -14.74 10.76 14.80
C HIS A 192 -16.23 10.74 15.13
N CYS A 193 -16.68 11.64 16.01
CA CYS A 193 -18.03 11.65 16.58
C CYS A 193 -19.14 12.21 15.66
N ALA A 194 -18.97 12.12 14.33
CA ALA A 194 -19.88 12.67 13.31
C ALA A 194 -20.27 14.16 13.44
N CYS A 195 -19.72 14.87 14.42
CA CYS A 195 -19.96 16.27 14.64
C CYS A 195 -19.04 17.06 13.70
N PRO A 196 -19.55 18.05 12.97
CA PRO A 196 -18.70 18.85 12.13
C PRO A 196 -17.64 19.55 12.98
N PHE A 197 -16.37 19.43 12.56
CA PHE A 197 -15.21 20.15 13.09
C PHE A 197 -14.63 19.68 14.44
N THR A 198 -14.94 18.47 14.91
CA THR A 198 -14.23 17.88 16.05
C THR A 198 -13.08 16.99 15.57
N GLU A 199 -11.90 17.18 16.15
CA GLU A 199 -10.77 16.28 15.92
C GLU A 199 -11.14 14.86 16.38
N PRO A 200 -10.62 13.80 15.72
CA PRO A 200 -10.85 12.43 16.16
C PRO A 200 -10.32 12.21 17.58
N GLU A 201 -11.08 11.48 18.39
CA GLU A 201 -10.64 11.05 19.71
C GLU A 201 -9.73 9.83 19.58
N PRO A 202 -8.55 9.82 20.23
CA PRO A 202 -7.62 8.71 20.11
C PRO A 202 -8.17 7.44 20.75
N ILE A 203 -8.02 6.32 20.06
CA ILE A 203 -8.37 5.00 20.57
C ILE A 203 -7.10 4.23 20.86
N TYR A 204 -7.01 3.70 22.07
CA TYR A 204 -5.89 2.86 22.46
C TYR A 204 -6.20 1.40 22.11
N PRO A 205 -5.25 0.68 21.50
CA PRO A 205 -5.38 -0.76 21.31
C PRO A 205 -5.67 -1.46 22.64
N GLY A 206 -6.71 -2.30 22.66
CA GLY A 206 -7.17 -2.98 23.88
C GLY A 206 -8.10 -2.18 24.78
N GLY A 207 -8.70 -1.09 24.28
CA GLY A 207 -9.82 -0.41 24.93
C GLY A 207 -11.07 -1.29 25.05
N LEU A 208 -11.99 -0.90 25.94
CA LEU A 208 -13.22 -1.64 26.27
C LEU A 208 -14.27 -1.66 25.14
N ASP A 209 -14.07 -0.86 24.09
CA ASP A 209 -14.96 -0.79 22.94
C ASP A 209 -14.61 -1.94 22.00
N GLY A 210 -15.25 -3.09 22.23
CA GLY A 210 -14.99 -4.41 21.61
C GLY A 210 -15.04 -4.52 20.08
N GLU A 211 -15.00 -3.40 19.36
CA GLU A 211 -14.91 -3.30 17.90
C GLU A 211 -13.48 -3.09 17.39
N LEU A 212 -12.59 -2.56 18.23
CA LEU A 212 -11.14 -2.62 18.01
C LEU A 212 -10.58 -3.79 18.83
N HIS A 213 -10.42 -4.93 18.17
CA HIS A 213 -9.90 -6.12 18.83
C HIS A 213 -8.52 -5.86 19.45
N PHE A 214 -8.26 -6.54 20.57
CA PHE A 214 -6.96 -6.60 21.26
C PHE A 214 -5.78 -7.04 20.36
N SER A 215 -6.05 -7.53 19.15
CA SER A 215 -5.03 -7.95 18.20
C SER A 215 -4.47 -6.81 17.35
N ASN A 216 -5.02 -5.60 17.42
CA ASN A 216 -4.34 -4.43 16.86
C ASN A 216 -3.20 -4.00 17.79
N PHE A 217 -2.12 -3.50 17.22
CA PHE A 217 -0.94 -3.08 17.98
C PHE A 217 -0.31 -1.82 17.39
N SER A 218 0.69 -1.30 18.11
CA SER A 218 1.49 -0.14 17.73
C SER A 218 2.93 -0.44 18.09
N ALA A 219 3.62 -1.14 17.19
CA ALA A 219 5.02 -1.53 17.36
C ALA A 219 5.87 -0.96 16.22
N ASP A 220 7.18 -0.83 16.41
CA ASP A 220 8.04 -0.40 15.31
C ASP A 220 8.05 -1.48 14.22
N PRO A 221 7.57 -1.22 13.00
CA PRO A 221 7.50 -2.23 11.95
C PRO A 221 8.89 -2.64 11.45
N MET A 222 9.95 -1.90 11.81
CA MET A 222 11.33 -2.17 11.40
C MET A 222 11.46 -2.30 9.88
N ILE A 223 10.99 -1.28 9.14
CA ILE A 223 11.07 -1.22 7.68
C ILE A 223 12.54 -1.13 7.22
N VAL A 224 12.89 -1.79 6.11
CA VAL A 224 14.27 -1.86 5.58
C VAL A 224 14.85 -0.48 5.32
N ALA A 225 14.13 0.36 4.59
CA ALA A 225 14.52 1.74 4.33
C ALA A 225 13.28 2.63 4.23
N GLU A 226 13.04 3.43 5.27
CA GLU A 226 12.00 4.46 5.23
C GLU A 226 12.30 5.46 4.08
N PRO A 227 11.27 5.95 3.36
CA PRO A 227 11.45 7.00 2.38
C PRO A 227 12.05 8.26 3.02
N ALA A 228 13.09 8.82 2.41
CA ALA A 228 13.57 10.15 2.77
C ALA A 228 12.78 11.21 1.97
N PRO A 229 12.23 12.25 2.61
CA PRO A 229 11.67 13.39 1.88
C PRO A 229 12.72 13.97 0.91
N PRO A 230 12.37 14.39 -0.32
CA PRO A 230 11.04 14.50 -0.92
C PRO A 230 10.71 13.37 -1.93
N LYS A 231 11.40 12.22 -1.90
CA LYS A 231 11.24 11.18 -2.94
C LYS A 231 11.11 9.75 -2.40
N VAL A 232 10.29 9.02 -3.15
CA VAL A 232 9.67 7.74 -2.83
C VAL A 232 10.50 6.59 -3.41
N ALA A 233 11.66 6.36 -2.81
CA ALA A 233 12.42 5.14 -3.02
C ALA A 233 12.71 4.56 -1.63
N GLY A 234 11.64 4.15 -0.95
CA GLY A 234 11.73 3.36 0.28
C GLY A 234 11.66 1.88 -0.05
N ASP A 235 12.39 1.07 0.70
CA ASP A 235 12.19 -0.36 0.71
C ASP A 235 11.25 -0.67 1.89
N PHE A 236 9.98 -0.88 1.55
CA PHE A 236 8.89 -1.08 2.50
C PHE A 236 8.81 -2.52 3.03
N HIS A 237 9.75 -3.39 2.68
CA HIS A 237 9.83 -4.71 3.29
C HIS A 237 10.13 -4.60 4.79
N LEU A 238 9.62 -5.56 5.55
CA LEU A 238 9.97 -5.74 6.95
C LEU A 238 11.42 -6.24 7.07
N ARG A 239 12.11 -5.88 8.16
CA ARG A 239 13.42 -6.44 8.50
C ARG A 239 13.27 -7.66 9.42
N GLU A 240 14.29 -8.50 9.42
CA GLU A 240 14.40 -9.60 10.37
C GLU A 240 14.22 -9.11 11.81
N GLY A 241 13.37 -9.80 12.56
CA GLY A 241 13.03 -9.44 13.94
C GLY A 241 11.91 -8.40 14.07
N SER A 242 11.33 -7.94 12.96
CA SER A 242 10.14 -7.08 13.00
C SER A 242 9.00 -7.75 13.78
N PRO A 243 8.32 -7.02 14.68
CA PRO A 243 7.14 -7.51 15.38
C PRO A 243 5.93 -7.71 14.46
N CYS A 244 6.00 -7.21 13.21
CA CYS A 244 4.95 -7.39 12.21
C CYS A 244 5.02 -8.73 11.48
N ILE A 245 6.14 -9.47 11.61
CA ILE A 245 6.32 -10.76 10.94
C ILE A 245 5.45 -11.81 11.63
N GLY A 246 4.55 -12.43 10.87
CA GLY A 246 3.62 -13.45 11.34
C GLY A 246 2.62 -12.98 12.42
N ALA A 247 2.52 -11.67 12.67
CA ALA A 247 1.61 -11.11 13.67
C ALA A 247 0.19 -10.90 13.16
N GLY A 248 -0.01 -10.99 11.84
CA GLY A 248 -1.29 -10.86 11.16
C GLY A 248 -2.23 -12.04 11.41
N GLU A 249 -3.47 -11.86 11.00
CA GLU A 249 -4.46 -12.94 10.96
C GLU A 249 -3.89 -14.14 10.18
N GLY A 250 -4.05 -15.33 10.77
CA GLY A 250 -3.57 -16.58 10.18
C GLY A 250 -2.04 -16.75 10.22
N GLY A 251 -1.32 -15.89 10.96
CA GLY A 251 0.14 -15.90 10.99
C GLY A 251 0.77 -15.25 9.77
N LEU A 252 0.04 -14.37 9.08
CA LEU A 252 0.55 -13.59 7.96
C LEU A 252 1.38 -12.40 8.45
N ASP A 253 2.23 -11.86 7.57
CA ASP A 253 2.89 -10.59 7.82
C ASP A 253 1.89 -9.44 7.73
N VAL A 254 2.08 -8.41 8.55
CA VAL A 254 1.29 -7.16 8.50
C VAL A 254 1.88 -6.21 7.46
N GLY A 255 1.04 -5.70 6.56
CA GLY A 255 1.43 -4.82 5.45
C GLY A 255 1.37 -5.47 4.07
N ALA A 256 1.79 -4.72 3.05
CA ALA A 256 1.64 -5.09 1.63
C ALA A 256 2.73 -5.99 1.06
N LEU A 257 3.89 -6.05 1.71
CA LEU A 257 5.03 -6.80 1.22
C LEU A 257 5.37 -7.90 2.23
N PRO A 258 5.45 -9.17 1.81
CA PRO A 258 5.87 -10.23 2.71
C PRO A 258 7.35 -10.06 3.06
N TYR A 259 7.72 -10.40 4.30
CA TYR A 259 9.11 -10.40 4.76
C TYR A 259 9.97 -11.33 3.90
N GLU A 260 9.48 -12.55 3.67
CA GLU A 260 10.10 -13.55 2.79
C GLU A 260 9.63 -13.37 1.34
N SER A 261 9.83 -12.18 0.74
CA SER A 261 9.79 -12.12 -0.72
C SER A 261 10.96 -12.93 -1.26
N PRO A 262 10.76 -13.93 -2.15
CA PRO A 262 11.89 -14.62 -2.76
C PRO A 262 12.74 -13.55 -3.46
N PRO A 263 14.08 -13.57 -3.30
CA PRO A 263 14.93 -12.57 -3.93
C PRO A 263 14.58 -12.55 -5.41
N ALA A 264 14.20 -11.37 -5.92
CA ALA A 264 13.84 -11.16 -7.32
C ALA A 264 14.79 -11.98 -8.17
N ALA A 265 14.25 -12.97 -8.90
CA ALA A 265 15.06 -13.90 -9.65
C ALA A 265 16.07 -13.08 -10.46
N LEU A 266 17.36 -13.22 -10.12
CA LEU A 266 18.43 -12.61 -10.88
C LEU A 266 18.15 -12.96 -12.35
N PRO A 267 18.15 -11.97 -13.27
CA PRO A 267 17.78 -12.21 -14.65
C PRO A 267 18.58 -13.40 -15.15
N CYS A 268 17.88 -14.43 -15.63
CA CYS A 268 18.45 -15.63 -16.21
C CYS A 268 19.42 -15.24 -17.32
N GLY A 269 20.70 -15.15 -16.99
CA GLY A 269 21.73 -14.71 -17.91
C GLY A 269 23.04 -14.62 -17.15
N TRP A 270 24.01 -15.41 -17.57
CA TRP A 270 25.38 -15.54 -17.03
C TRP A 270 25.57 -16.64 -15.98
N GLY A 271 25.63 -17.86 -16.50
CA GLY A 271 26.15 -19.03 -15.80
C GLY A 271 26.41 -20.23 -16.72
N ALA A 272 26.74 -19.98 -17.99
CA ALA A 272 27.38 -20.99 -18.82
C ALA A 272 28.80 -21.23 -18.28
N LEU A 273 29.09 -22.48 -17.92
CA LEU A 273 30.41 -23.16 -17.79
C LEU A 273 30.52 -23.97 -16.49
N LYS A 274 29.82 -25.12 -16.45
CA LYS A 274 30.36 -26.33 -15.80
C LYS A 274 30.19 -27.50 -16.75
N GLY A 275 31.19 -27.65 -17.60
CA GLY A 275 31.25 -28.73 -18.58
C GLY A 275 32.62 -28.78 -19.24
N LEU A 276 33.68 -28.90 -18.45
CA LEU A 276 35.02 -29.32 -18.89
C LEU A 276 35.92 -29.39 -17.65
N PHE A 277 35.97 -30.55 -17.01
CA PHE A 277 37.21 -31.25 -16.69
C PHE A 277 36.83 -32.71 -16.42
N ARG A 278 37.36 -33.58 -17.29
CA ARG A 278 37.53 -35.01 -17.05
C ARG A 278 38.63 -35.20 -16.03
#